data_AF-A0A6N3ANQ3-F1
#
_entry.id   AF-A0A6N3ANQ3-F1
#
_cell.length_a   1.000
_cell.length_b   1.000
_cell.length_c   1.000
_cell.angle_alpha   90.00
_cell.angle_beta   90.00
_cell.angle_gamma   90.00
#
_symmetry.space_group_name_H-M   'P 1'
#
loop_
_entity.id
_entity.type
_entity.pdbx_description
1 polymer ?
#
loop_
_entity_poly.entity_id
_entity_poly.type
_entity_poly.pdbx_seq_one_letter_code
_entity_poly.pdbx_strand_id
1 'polypeptide(L)'
;MSGKCAVCSVCPRENQQIEAVIKLPVEKRSVIHGTVLDANGCPVADAVVKLLQVVDGCKLPCPLTHTFTDQYGQFLLGPLCPNRKYMLKVYKDNIQVKYMPLDVSCYDGKCIGVNPTSGCGCRGNSDNNGCGC
;
A
#
# COMPACT_ATOMS: atom_id res chain seq x y z
N MET A 1 -4.39 2.91 5.85
CA MET A 1 -4.64 4.18 5.12
C MET A 1 -5.97 4.73 5.58
N SER A 2 -6.00 5.91 6.20
CA SER A 2 -7.21 6.40 6.85
C SER A 2 -8.04 7.23 5.88
N GLY A 3 -9.23 6.73 5.51
CA GLY A 3 -10.29 7.51 4.86
C GLY A 3 -10.93 8.52 5.81
N LYS A 4 -10.13 9.34 6.49
CA LYS A 4 -10.65 10.40 7.37
C LYS A 4 -11.41 11.41 6.50
N CYS A 5 -12.68 11.62 6.82
CA CYS A 5 -13.56 12.63 6.21
C CYS A 5 -13.58 13.93 7.01
N ALA A 6 -13.28 13.83 8.31
CA ALA A 6 -13.09 14.96 9.22
C ALA A 6 -12.12 14.55 10.34
N VAL A 7 -11.36 15.52 10.85
CA VAL A 7 -10.54 15.38 12.06
C VAL A 7 -10.74 16.66 12.86
N CYS A 8 -11.09 16.53 14.13
CA CYS A 8 -11.17 17.65 15.07
C CYS A 8 -10.47 17.29 16.38
N SER A 9 -9.75 18.26 16.94
CA SER A 9 -9.15 18.17 18.26
C SER A 9 -9.86 19.14 19.19
N VAL A 10 -10.26 18.69 20.37
CA VAL A 10 -10.92 19.51 21.40
C VAL A 10 -10.19 19.34 22.73
N CYS A 11 -10.19 20.40 23.56
CA CYS A 11 -9.56 20.42 24.88
C CYS A 11 -10.50 21.13 25.88
N PRO A 12 -11.52 20.43 26.44
CA PRO A 12 -12.43 21.02 27.42
C PRO A 12 -11.76 21.26 28.78
N ARG A 13 -12.31 22.19 29.57
CA ARG A 13 -11.87 22.54 30.95
C ARG A 13 -12.80 21.94 32.02
N GLU A 14 -12.45 22.14 33.30
CA GLU A 14 -13.29 21.77 34.44
C GLU A 14 -14.71 22.35 34.31
N ASN A 15 -15.71 21.50 34.54
CA ASN A 15 -17.15 21.83 34.44
C ASN A 15 -17.60 22.38 33.07
N GLN A 16 -16.93 22.04 31.96
CA GLN A 16 -17.29 22.47 30.61
C GLN A 16 -18.00 21.38 29.79
N GLN A 17 -19.16 21.70 29.22
CA GLN A 17 -19.86 20.88 28.22
C GLN A 17 -19.66 21.46 26.82
N ILE A 18 -19.31 20.62 25.84
CA ILE A 18 -19.21 21.01 24.42
C ILE A 18 -20.36 20.37 23.66
N GLU A 19 -21.32 21.18 23.23
CA GLU A 19 -22.37 20.80 22.29
C GLU A 19 -21.84 20.92 20.86
N ALA A 20 -21.27 19.83 20.31
CA ALA A 20 -20.68 19.85 18.98
C ALA A 20 -21.64 19.27 17.92
N VAL A 21 -21.80 19.99 16.82
CA VAL A 21 -22.46 19.49 15.59
C VAL A 21 -21.43 19.40 14.49
N ILE A 22 -21.09 18.18 14.05
CA ILE A 22 -20.13 17.95 12.97
C ILE A 22 -20.90 17.74 11.66
N LYS A 23 -20.81 18.70 10.75
CA LYS A 23 -21.34 18.57 9.38
C LYS A 23 -20.24 18.02 8.46
N LEU A 24 -20.43 16.82 7.94
CA LEU A 24 -19.49 16.24 6.98
C LEU A 24 -19.71 16.84 5.58
N PRO A 25 -18.64 17.07 4.80
CA PRO A 25 -18.78 17.37 3.39
C PRO A 25 -19.30 16.13 2.63
N VAL A 26 -19.81 16.34 1.42
CA VAL A 26 -20.17 15.24 0.51
C VAL A 26 -18.93 14.38 0.24
N GLU A 27 -18.97 13.13 0.67
CA GLU A 27 -17.92 12.15 0.38
C GLU A 27 -18.02 11.73 -1.08
N LYS A 28 -16.94 11.93 -1.84
CA LYS A 28 -16.86 11.62 -3.28
C LYS A 28 -15.96 10.42 -3.56
N ARG A 29 -15.18 9.99 -2.57
CA ARG A 29 -14.24 8.90 -2.70
C ARG A 29 -14.98 7.56 -2.67
N SER A 30 -14.45 6.59 -3.38
CA SER A 30 -14.99 5.24 -3.47
C SER A 30 -14.15 4.26 -2.65
N VAL A 31 -14.67 3.05 -2.44
CA VAL A 31 -13.94 1.96 -1.79
C VAL A 31 -14.21 0.68 -2.56
N ILE A 32 -13.23 -0.22 -2.59
CA ILE A 32 -13.43 -1.59 -3.06
C ILE A 32 -13.39 -2.49 -1.83
N HIS A 33 -14.52 -3.11 -1.54
CA HIS A 33 -14.64 -4.22 -0.61
C HIS A 33 -14.90 -5.49 -1.41
N GLY A 34 -14.23 -6.58 -1.07
CA GLY A 34 -14.40 -7.84 -1.77
C GLY A 34 -13.96 -9.03 -0.95
N THR A 35 -14.24 -10.22 -1.48
CA THR A 35 -13.88 -11.50 -0.89
C THR A 35 -13.13 -12.34 -1.92
N VAL A 36 -12.02 -12.94 -1.52
CA VAL A 36 -11.26 -13.89 -2.33
C VAL A 36 -11.70 -15.30 -1.93
N LEU A 37 -12.19 -16.05 -2.92
CA LEU A 37 -12.59 -17.45 -2.78
C LEU A 37 -11.69 -18.33 -3.65
N ASP A 38 -11.47 -19.57 -3.22
CA ASP A 38 -10.78 -20.58 -4.01
C ASP A 38 -11.72 -21.25 -5.03
N ALA A 39 -11.21 -22.25 -5.75
CA ALA A 39 -11.98 -22.99 -6.76
C ALA A 39 -13.19 -23.76 -6.19
N ASN A 40 -13.20 -24.04 -4.89
CA ASN A 40 -14.29 -24.72 -4.19
C ASN A 40 -15.28 -23.73 -3.55
N GLY A 41 -15.04 -22.42 -3.70
CA GLY A 41 -15.84 -21.37 -3.06
C GLY A 41 -15.48 -21.12 -1.60
N CYS A 42 -14.37 -21.66 -1.10
CA CYS A 42 -13.92 -21.45 0.27
C CYS A 42 -13.13 -20.14 0.39
N PRO A 43 -13.29 -19.37 1.49
CA PRO A 43 -12.53 -18.14 1.70
C PRO A 43 -11.02 -18.35 1.78
N VAL A 44 -10.27 -17.44 1.18
CA VAL A 44 -8.82 -17.50 1.13
C VAL A 44 -8.20 -16.46 2.06
N ALA A 45 -7.66 -16.90 3.19
CA ALA A 45 -6.92 -16.05 4.11
C ALA A 45 -5.52 -15.69 3.59
N ASP A 46 -5.01 -14.52 4.00
CA ASP A 46 -3.65 -14.04 3.72
C ASP A 46 -3.29 -13.93 2.22
N ALA A 47 -4.29 -13.82 1.34
CA ALA A 47 -4.06 -13.51 -0.07
C ALA A 47 -3.65 -12.03 -0.20
N VAL A 48 -2.59 -11.77 -0.95
CA VAL A 48 -2.17 -10.40 -1.30
C VAL A 48 -3.09 -9.87 -2.39
N VAL A 49 -3.76 -8.77 -2.11
CA VAL A 49 -4.54 -8.01 -3.08
C VAL A 49 -3.81 -6.70 -3.38
N LYS A 50 -3.24 -6.58 -4.58
CA LYS A 50 -2.57 -5.37 -5.05
C LYS A 50 -3.56 -4.51 -5.83
N LEU A 51 -3.61 -3.23 -5.50
CA LEU A 51 -4.35 -2.20 -6.23
C LEU A 51 -3.40 -1.42 -7.13
N LEU A 52 -3.75 -1.32 -8.40
CA LEU A 52 -3.06 -0.51 -9.39
C LEU A 52 -4.04 0.44 -10.06
N GLN A 53 -3.59 1.63 -10.43
CA GLN A 53 -4.35 2.56 -11.27
C GLN A 53 -4.00 2.34 -12.74
N VAL A 54 -5.02 2.23 -13.58
CA VAL A 54 -4.86 2.21 -15.03
C VAL A 54 -5.00 3.64 -15.54
N VAL A 55 -3.94 4.15 -16.16
CA VAL A 55 -3.89 5.49 -16.73
C VAL A 55 -3.85 5.36 -18.24
N ASP A 56 -4.79 5.99 -18.94
CA ASP A 56 -4.84 5.96 -20.40
C ASP A 56 -3.55 6.56 -20.98
N GLY A 57 -2.95 5.87 -21.96
CA GLY A 57 -1.66 6.24 -22.54
C GLY A 57 -0.42 5.68 -21.82
N CYS A 58 -0.56 5.08 -20.63
CA CYS A 58 0.55 4.38 -19.96
C CYS A 58 0.59 2.89 -20.37
N LYS A 59 1.80 2.37 -20.69
CA LYS A 59 2.01 0.95 -21.03
C LYS A 59 1.77 0.01 -19.84
N LEU A 60 2.04 0.47 -18.61
CA LEU A 60 1.91 -0.32 -17.39
C LEU A 60 1.06 0.43 -16.36
N PRO A 61 0.21 -0.28 -15.59
CA PRO A 61 -0.58 0.32 -14.53
C PRO A 61 0.31 0.73 -13.34
N CYS A 62 -0.02 1.86 -12.72
CA CYS A 62 0.73 2.42 -11.59
C CYS A 62 0.32 1.70 -10.29
N PRO A 63 1.24 1.04 -9.56
CA PRO A 63 0.91 0.43 -8.28
C PRO A 63 0.56 1.52 -7.25
N LEU A 64 -0.57 1.34 -6.56
CA LEU A 64 -1.01 2.28 -5.53
C LEU A 64 -0.78 1.74 -4.13
N THR A 65 -1.27 0.53 -3.85
CA THR A 65 -1.17 -0.08 -2.54
C THR A 65 -1.50 -1.56 -2.59
N HIS A 66 -1.40 -2.23 -1.45
CA HIS A 66 -1.83 -3.61 -1.28
C HIS A 66 -2.43 -3.83 0.11
N THR A 67 -3.19 -4.90 0.24
CA THR A 67 -3.67 -5.43 1.53
C THR A 67 -3.60 -6.95 1.49
N PHE A 68 -3.73 -7.57 2.66
CA PHE A 68 -3.95 -9.01 2.79
C PHE A 68 -5.42 -9.25 3.08
N THR A 69 -5.95 -10.39 2.64
CA THR A 69 -7.28 -10.83 3.04
C THR A 69 -7.27 -11.37 4.48
N ASP A 70 -8.37 -11.17 5.19
CA ASP A 70 -8.57 -11.74 6.53
C ASP A 70 -8.96 -13.24 6.48
N GLN A 71 -9.24 -13.83 7.65
CA GLN A 71 -9.64 -15.24 7.76
C GLN A 71 -10.94 -15.60 7.01
N TYR A 72 -11.77 -14.61 6.67
CA TYR A 72 -12.99 -14.77 5.88
C TYR A 72 -12.76 -14.42 4.40
N GLY A 73 -11.50 -14.30 3.98
CA GLY A 73 -11.12 -13.92 2.62
C GLY A 73 -11.44 -12.48 2.26
N GLN A 74 -11.82 -11.64 3.23
CA GLN A 74 -12.27 -10.28 2.97
C GLN A 74 -11.09 -9.30 2.84
N PHE A 75 -11.23 -8.34 1.94
CA PHE A 75 -10.28 -7.24 1.81
C PHE A 75 -10.99 -5.90 1.60
N LEU A 76 -10.33 -4.81 2.00
CA LEU A 76 -10.82 -3.45 1.83
C LEU A 76 -9.70 -2.56 1.27
N LEU A 77 -9.96 -1.91 0.14
CA LEU A 77 -9.03 -1.01 -0.53
C LEU A 77 -9.69 0.35 -0.78
N GLY A 78 -9.15 1.37 -0.13
CA GLY A 78 -9.60 2.75 -0.29
C GLY A 78 -9.00 3.68 0.77
N PRO A 79 -9.45 4.95 0.79
CA PRO A 79 -10.39 5.55 -0.17
C PRO A 79 -9.77 5.74 -1.58
N LEU A 80 -10.60 5.72 -2.62
CA LEU A 80 -10.24 5.83 -4.03
C LEU A 80 -10.83 7.08 -4.67
N CYS A 81 -10.14 7.64 -5.66
CA CYS A 81 -10.68 8.74 -6.45
C CYS A 81 -11.81 8.22 -7.35
N PRO A 82 -12.96 8.91 -7.44
CA PRO A 82 -14.04 8.51 -8.33
C PRO A 82 -13.63 8.70 -9.80
N ASN A 83 -14.32 8.01 -10.71
CA ASN A 83 -14.15 8.13 -12.17
C ASN A 83 -12.73 7.84 -12.67
N ARG A 84 -12.00 6.95 -11.96
CA ARG A 84 -10.70 6.43 -12.38
C ARG A 84 -10.80 4.93 -12.64
N LYS A 85 -9.94 4.43 -13.53
CA LYS A 85 -9.83 2.99 -13.82
C LYS A 85 -8.81 2.37 -12.86
N TYR A 86 -9.18 1.26 -12.23
CA TYR A 86 -8.34 0.51 -11.31
C TYR A 86 -8.25 -0.94 -11.73
N MET A 87 -7.14 -1.58 -11.36
CA MET A 87 -6.88 -3.00 -11.58
C MET A 87 -6.51 -3.64 -10.25
N LEU A 88 -7.13 -4.78 -9.95
CA LEU A 88 -6.73 -5.64 -8.85
C LEU A 88 -5.86 -6.78 -9.38
N LYS A 89 -4.78 -7.10 -8.67
CA LYS A 89 -4.06 -8.36 -8.84
C LYS A 89 -4.07 -9.11 -7.52
N VAL A 90 -4.64 -10.30 -7.53
CA VAL A 90 -4.81 -11.16 -6.35
C VAL A 90 -3.81 -12.30 -6.42
N TYR A 91 -3.23 -12.62 -5.28
CA TYR A 91 -2.08 -13.49 -5.16
C TYR A 91 -2.20 -14.34 -3.88
N LYS A 92 -2.14 -15.66 -3.99
CA LYS A 92 -2.10 -16.60 -2.86
C LYS A 92 -1.10 -17.73 -3.15
N ASP A 93 -0.43 -18.22 -2.11
CA ASP A 93 0.52 -19.35 -2.12
C ASP A 93 1.70 -19.17 -3.09
N ASN A 94 2.30 -20.27 -3.57
CA ASN A 94 3.61 -20.35 -4.27
C ASN A 94 3.66 -19.63 -5.63
N ILE A 95 3.45 -18.32 -5.60
CA ILE A 95 3.49 -17.46 -6.77
C ILE A 95 4.95 -17.23 -7.11
N GLN A 96 5.35 -17.73 -8.28
CA GLN A 96 6.63 -17.36 -8.86
C GLN A 96 6.49 -16.07 -9.66
N VAL A 97 6.66 -14.95 -8.96
CA VAL A 97 6.89 -13.65 -9.59
C VAL A 97 8.38 -13.55 -9.95
N LYS A 98 8.72 -13.41 -11.23
CA LYS A 98 10.09 -13.10 -11.66
C LYS A 98 10.11 -11.84 -12.53
N TYR A 99 10.52 -10.74 -11.92
CA TYR A 99 10.89 -9.51 -12.63
C TYR A 99 12.24 -9.04 -12.08
N MET A 100 13.25 -9.00 -12.94
CA MET A 100 14.66 -8.69 -12.66
C MET A 100 15.10 -7.69 -13.74
N PRO A 101 15.70 -6.55 -13.39
CA PRO A 101 17.07 -6.37 -13.90
C PRO A 101 17.93 -5.46 -13.02
N LEU A 102 18.75 -5.95 -12.08
CA LEU A 102 19.64 -5.04 -11.33
C LEU A 102 20.89 -5.74 -10.77
N ASP A 103 22.06 -5.22 -11.13
CA ASP A 103 23.28 -5.31 -10.33
C ASP A 103 23.48 -3.99 -9.59
N VAL A 104 23.75 -4.09 -8.29
CA VAL A 104 23.82 -2.97 -7.35
C VAL A 104 25.15 -3.01 -6.61
N SER A 105 25.78 -1.84 -6.46
CA SER A 105 27.01 -1.68 -5.68
C SER A 105 26.74 -1.07 -4.29
N CYS A 106 27.64 -1.36 -3.35
CA CYS A 106 27.36 -1.36 -1.92
C CYS A 106 26.93 -0.01 -1.33
N TYR A 107 25.97 -0.11 -0.42
CA TYR A 107 25.57 0.93 0.50
C TYR A 107 25.87 0.46 1.94
N ASP A 108 26.67 1.21 2.69
CA ASP A 108 26.96 0.93 4.10
C ASP A 108 25.99 1.72 4.99
N GLY A 109 24.85 1.12 5.31
CA GLY A 109 23.81 1.70 6.15
C GLY A 109 23.28 0.72 7.20
N LYS A 110 22.81 1.24 8.34
CA LYS A 110 22.26 0.43 9.44
C LYS A 110 20.85 -0.07 9.11
N CYS A 111 20.61 -1.36 9.31
CA CYS A 111 19.33 -2.03 9.07
C CYS A 111 18.26 -1.68 10.13
N ILE A 112 16.99 -1.73 9.71
CA ILE A 112 15.83 -1.78 10.61
C ILE A 112 15.95 -3.05 11.47
N GLY A 113 16.04 -2.88 12.79
CA GLY A 113 16.05 -3.99 13.76
C GLY A 113 17.43 -4.45 14.27
N VAL A 114 18.54 -3.81 13.90
CA VAL A 114 19.89 -4.21 14.35
C VAL A 114 20.48 -3.18 15.32
N ASN A 115 20.84 -3.61 16.53
CA ASN A 115 21.69 -2.84 17.43
C ASN A 115 23.15 -2.89 16.96
N PRO A 116 23.88 -1.77 16.97
CA PRO A 116 25.15 -1.63 16.29
C PRO A 116 26.28 -2.26 17.11
N THR A 117 26.46 -3.56 17.03
CA THR A 117 27.67 -4.22 17.54
C THR A 117 28.39 -4.91 16.40
N SER A 118 29.65 -4.52 16.23
CA SER A 118 30.70 -5.01 15.32
C SER A 118 30.61 -4.66 13.82
N GLY A 119 31.10 -3.46 13.48
CA GLY A 119 32.24 -3.25 12.55
C GLY A 119 32.05 -3.49 11.05
N CYS A 120 31.84 -2.39 10.30
CA CYS A 120 31.89 -2.29 8.83
C CYS A 120 33.27 -2.53 8.22
N GLY A 121 33.27 -2.83 6.91
CA GLY A 121 34.29 -2.31 6.00
C GLY A 121 34.30 -2.98 4.62
N CYS A 122 33.94 -2.24 3.55
CA CYS A 122 34.36 -2.52 2.17
C CYS A 122 34.45 -1.23 1.32
N ARG A 123 35.59 -1.03 0.62
CA ARG A 123 35.92 0.06 -0.35
C ARG A 123 35.84 -0.45 -1.80
N GLY A 124 35.40 0.36 -2.78
CA GLY A 124 35.95 0.32 -4.17
C GLY A 124 35.02 0.51 -5.41
N ASN A 125 35.06 1.73 -5.99
CA ASN A 125 35.16 2.21 -7.41
C ASN A 125 34.26 1.79 -8.62
N SER A 126 33.65 2.83 -9.25
CA SER A 126 33.45 3.27 -10.66
C SER A 126 33.12 2.34 -11.86
N ASP A 127 32.05 2.66 -12.63
CA ASP A 127 32.11 3.23 -14.01
C ASP A 127 30.74 3.36 -14.74
N ASN A 128 30.68 4.29 -15.71
CA ASN A 128 29.58 4.85 -16.51
C ASN A 128 28.76 3.90 -17.43
N ASN A 129 27.45 4.15 -17.62
CA ASN A 129 26.85 4.69 -18.88
C ASN A 129 25.30 4.66 -18.96
N GLY A 130 24.71 5.84 -19.21
CA GLY A 130 23.58 6.15 -20.12
C GLY A 130 22.27 5.34 -20.13
N CYS A 131 21.17 5.95 -19.66
CA CYS A 131 19.80 5.60 -20.05
C CYS A 131 19.13 6.82 -20.71
N GLY A 132 18.84 6.73 -22.02
CA GLY A 132 18.01 7.68 -22.75
C GLY A 132 16.56 7.21 -22.83
N CYS A 133 15.62 8.16 -22.77
CA CYS A 133 14.19 7.98 -23.06
C CYS A 133 13.88 8.36 -24.50
#